data_AF-A0A6C0JY83-F1
#
_entry.id   AF-A0A6C0JY83-F1
#
_cell.length_a   1.000
_cell.length_b   1.000
_cell.length_c   1.000
_cell.angle_alpha   90.00
_cell.angle_beta   90.00
_cell.angle_gamma   90.00
#
_symmetry.space_group_name_H-M   'P 1'
#
loop_
_entity.id
_entity.type
_entity.pdbx_description
1 polymer ?
#
loop_
_entity_poly.entity_id
_entity_poly.type
_entity_poly.pdbx_seq_one_letter_code
_entity_poly.pdbx_strand_id
1 'polypeptide(L)'
;MSTQAERFSSCVKKITKNWKASKLTKRNPAKKRYTKAEKERIAIAICTKSVLWPQGRTIRRFAMVGEKPVLITQKKKFVSKSR
;
A
#
# COMPACT_ATOMS: atom_id res chain seq x y z
N MET A 1 -15.75 -9.85 -10.81
CA MET A 1 -14.28 -9.90 -10.64
C MET A 1 -13.83 -8.59 -10.01
N SER A 2 -13.28 -8.59 -8.80
CA SER A 2 -12.83 -7.34 -8.15
C SER A 2 -11.60 -6.78 -8.84
N THR A 3 -11.58 -5.48 -9.12
CA THR A 3 -10.47 -4.81 -9.79
C THR A 3 -9.21 -4.82 -8.92
N GLN A 4 -8.02 -4.68 -9.53
CA GLN A 4 -6.78 -4.56 -8.76
C GLN A 4 -6.82 -3.38 -7.78
N ALA A 5 -7.47 -2.27 -8.18
CA ALA A 5 -7.64 -1.10 -7.33
C ALA A 5 -8.52 -1.40 -6.10
N GLU A 6 -9.60 -2.17 -6.26
CA GLU A 6 -10.45 -2.63 -5.14
C GLU A 6 -9.72 -3.57 -4.19
N ARG A 7 -8.92 -4.50 -4.72
CA ARG A 7 -8.11 -5.40 -3.88
C ARG A 7 -7.07 -4.61 -3.08
N PHE A 8 -6.43 -3.65 -3.73
CA PHE A 8 -5.46 -2.76 -3.08
C PHE A 8 -6.12 -1.90 -2.00
N SER A 9 -7.28 -1.32 -2.30
CA SER A 9 -8.00 -0.46 -1.36
C SER A 9 -8.55 -1.23 -0.16
N SER A 10 -9.07 -2.44 -0.37
CA SER A 10 -9.49 -3.36 0.69
C SER A 10 -8.32 -3.75 1.59
N CYS A 11 -7.15 -4.03 1.00
CA CYS A 11 -5.92 -4.27 1.77
C CYS A 11 -5.56 -3.07 2.65
N VAL A 12 -5.55 -1.85 2.09
CA VAL A 12 -5.21 -0.64 2.84
C VAL A 12 -6.19 -0.43 3.99
N LYS A 13 -7.51 -0.54 3.73
CA LYS A 13 -8.57 -0.43 4.75
C LYS A 13 -8.41 -1.48 5.87
N LYS A 14 -8.07 -2.73 5.52
CA LYS A 14 -7.85 -3.80 6.50
C LYS A 14 -6.66 -3.51 7.39
N ILE A 15 -5.54 -3.05 6.84
CA ILE A 15 -4.33 -2.77 7.61
C ILE A 15 -4.50 -1.54 8.50
N THR A 16 -5.14 -0.47 8.00
CA THR A 16 -5.42 0.71 8.83
C THR A 16 -6.38 0.40 9.97
N LYS A 17 -7.41 -0.43 9.73
CA LYS A 17 -8.36 -0.88 10.76
C LYS A 17 -7.72 -1.81 11.80
N ASN A 18 -6.88 -2.75 11.35
CA ASN A 18 -6.22 -3.73 12.22
C ASN A 18 -4.85 -3.27 12.74
N TRP A 19 -4.55 -1.97 12.66
CA TRP A 19 -3.26 -1.43 13.07
C TRP A 19 -3.02 -1.59 14.57
N LYS A 20 -2.30 -2.64 14.96
CA LYS A 20 -1.82 -2.84 16.34
C LYS A 20 -0.40 -2.28 16.47
N ALA A 21 -0.28 -1.04 16.94
CA ALA A 21 1.00 -0.38 17.20
C ALA A 21 1.85 -1.07 18.29
N SER A 22 1.24 -1.96 19.09
CA SER A 22 1.83 -2.62 20.27
C SER A 22 3.20 -3.28 20.02
N LYS A 23 3.43 -3.91 18.86
CA LYS A 23 4.72 -4.53 18.55
C LYS A 23 5.81 -3.51 18.16
N LEU A 24 5.41 -2.35 17.65
CA LEU A 24 6.31 -1.33 17.13
C LEU A 24 6.68 -0.30 18.21
N THR A 25 5.76 -0.02 19.15
CA THR A 25 6.00 0.83 20.32
C THR A 25 6.99 0.21 21.32
N LYS A 26 7.09 -1.13 21.39
CA LYS A 26 8.13 -1.81 22.20
C LYS A 26 9.56 -1.49 21.75
N ARG A 27 9.77 -1.22 20.45
CA ARG A 27 11.09 -0.91 19.89
C ARG A 27 11.45 0.58 19.93
N ASN A 28 10.46 1.46 20.08
CA ASN A 28 10.72 2.89 20.10
C ASN A 28 9.66 3.61 20.97
N PRO A 29 9.91 3.73 22.29
CA PRO A 29 8.92 4.24 23.26
C PRO A 29 8.57 5.72 23.06
N ALA A 30 9.39 6.47 22.31
CA ALA A 30 9.17 7.88 21.99
C ALA A 30 8.02 8.11 20.99
N LYS A 31 7.67 7.12 20.14
CA LYS A 31 6.52 7.21 19.22
C LYS A 31 5.26 6.61 19.86
N LYS A 32 4.68 7.30 20.84
CA LYS A 32 3.50 6.82 21.58
C LYS A 32 2.29 6.53 20.68
N ARG A 33 2.10 7.24 19.56
CA ARG A 33 0.97 7.03 18.62
C ARG A 33 1.36 7.38 17.19
N TYR A 34 1.12 6.46 16.23
CA TYR A 34 1.21 6.78 14.80
C TYR A 34 0.01 7.63 14.39
N THR A 35 0.27 8.71 13.66
CA THR A 35 -0.78 9.55 13.06
C THR A 35 -1.57 8.77 12.01
N LYS A 36 -2.78 9.23 11.68
CA LYS A 36 -3.61 8.61 10.63
C LYS A 36 -2.85 8.54 9.30
N ALA A 37 -2.16 9.62 8.93
CA ALA A 37 -1.35 9.70 7.71
C ALA A 37 -0.19 8.69 7.71
N GLU A 38 0.51 8.51 8.84
CA GLU A 38 1.58 7.49 8.92
C GLU A 38 1.02 6.07 8.78
N LYS A 39 -0.11 5.76 9.43
CA LYS A 39 -0.77 4.44 9.28
C LYS A 39 -1.16 4.17 7.84
N GLU A 40 -1.69 5.17 7.14
CA GLU A 40 -2.03 5.06 5.72
C GLU A 40 -0.79 4.82 4.85
N ARG A 41 0.30 5.57 5.07
CA ARG A 41 1.56 5.36 4.34
C ARG A 41 2.11 3.94 4.53
N ILE A 42 2.09 3.44 5.76
CA ILE A 42 2.59 2.08 6.04
C ILE A 42 1.65 1.03 5.45
N ALA A 43 0.33 1.22 5.54
CA ALA A 43 -0.64 0.35 4.89
C ALA A 43 -0.42 0.29 3.38
N ILE A 44 -0.22 1.43 2.72
CA ILE A 44 0.10 1.50 1.29
C ILE A 44 1.39 0.73 0.99
N ALA A 45 2.44 0.87 1.80
CA ALA A 45 3.70 0.15 1.60
C ALA A 45 3.52 -1.38 1.71
N ILE A 46 2.80 -1.85 2.73
CA ILE A 46 2.53 -3.29 2.92
C ILE A 46 1.67 -3.83 1.77
N CYS A 47 0.63 -3.11 1.37
CA CYS A 47 -0.23 -3.51 0.27
C CYS A 47 0.49 -3.45 -1.09
N THR A 48 1.44 -2.53 -1.28
CA THR A 48 2.31 -2.51 -2.46
C THR A 48 3.14 -3.79 -2.54
N LYS A 49 3.77 -4.18 -1.43
CA LYS A 49 4.55 -5.43 -1.36
C LYS A 49 3.69 -6.68 -1.54
N SER A 50 2.47 -6.68 -1.02
CA SER A 50 1.62 -7.88 -1.02
C SER A 50 0.81 -8.04 -2.31
N VAL A 51 0.37 -6.95 -2.92
CA VAL A 51 -0.57 -6.95 -4.06
C VAL A 51 0.13 -6.62 -5.38
N LEU A 52 1.12 -5.72 -5.40
CA LEU A 52 1.73 -5.22 -6.64
C LEU A 52 3.04 -5.93 -6.99
N TRP A 53 3.90 -6.23 -6.01
CA TRP A 53 5.17 -6.91 -6.26
C TRP A 53 5.06 -8.29 -6.92
N PRO A 54 4.12 -9.17 -6.52
CA PRO A 54 3.97 -10.47 -7.20
C PRO A 54 3.66 -10.34 -8.70
N GLN A 55 3.20 -9.18 -9.14
CA GLN A 55 2.91 -8.88 -10.55
C GLN A 55 4.04 -8.10 -11.25
N GLY A 56 5.14 -7.85 -10.54
CA GLY A 56 6.24 -6.98 -10.99
C GLY A 56 5.77 -5.54 -11.24
N ARG A 57 4.80 -5.05 -10.47
CA ARG A 57 4.29 -3.69 -10.55
C ARG A 57 4.73 -2.89 -9.33
N THR A 58 4.98 -1.61 -9.53
CA THR A 58 5.24 -0.62 -8.47
C THR A 58 4.15 0.43 -8.49
N ILE A 59 3.86 1.00 -7.32
CA ILE A 59 2.87 2.07 -7.20
C ILE A 59 3.44 3.39 -7.74
N ARG A 60 2.66 4.13 -8.52
CA ARG A 60 2.96 5.52 -8.91
C ARG A 60 2.09 6.50 -8.13
N ARG A 61 0.79 6.21 -8.06
CA ARG A 61 -0.18 7.01 -7.31
C ARG A 61 -1.31 6.12 -6.83
N PHE A 62 -1.74 6.33 -5.60
CA PHE A 62 -2.97 5.76 -5.07
C PHE A 62 -3.80 6.87 -4.43
N ALA A 63 -5.06 6.94 -4.82
CA ALA A 63 -6.01 7.91 -4.28
C ALA A 63 -7.40 7.28 -4.20
N MET A 64 -8.21 7.74 -3.26
CA MET A 64 -9.64 7.50 -3.28
C MET A 64 -10.30 8.73 -3.92
N VAL A 65 -10.96 8.53 -5.06
CA VAL A 65 -11.72 9.60 -5.73
C VAL A 65 -13.19 9.28 -5.48
N GLY A 66 -13.78 9.97 -4.50
CA GLY A 66 -15.07 9.58 -3.91
C GLY A 66 -14.95 8.19 -3.26
N GLU A 67 -15.87 7.29 -3.60
CA GLU A 67 -15.87 5.91 -3.10
C GLU A 67 -15.02 4.94 -3.95
N LYS A 68 -14.46 5.43 -5.07
CA LYS A 68 -13.73 4.59 -6.03
C LYS A 68 -12.21 4.68 -5.81
N PRO A 69 -11.53 3.54 -5.62
CA PRO A 69 -10.08 3.53 -5.53
C PRO A 69 -9.45 3.70 -6.91
N VAL A 70 -8.55 4.66 -7.02
CA VAL A 70 -7.72 4.88 -8.22
C VAL A 70 -6.31 4.46 -7.90
N LEU A 71 -5.86 3.38 -8.55
CA LEU A 71 -4.50 2.85 -8.42
C LEU A 71 -3.76 2.97 -9.75
N ILE A 72 -2.76 3.85 -9.79
CA ILE A 72 -1.88 4.04 -10.94
C ILE A 72 -0.56 3.35 -10.62
N THR A 73 -0.18 2.38 -11.45
CA THR A 73 1.11 1.69 -11.36
C THR A 73 2.13 2.32 -12.30
N GLN A 74 3.42 2.16 -12.00
CA GLN A 74 4.46 2.58 -12.94
C GLN A 74 4.40 1.69 -14.18
N LYS A 75 4.59 2.29 -15.36
CA LYS A 75 4.74 1.53 -16.60
C LYS A 75 6.02 0.69 -16.48
N LYS A 76 5.93 -0.60 -16.81
CA LYS A 76 7.13 -1.44 -16.94
C LYS A 76 8.00 -0.82 -18.03
N LYS A 77 9.24 -0.45 -17.68
CA LYS A 77 10.26 -0.21 -18.71
C LYS A 77 10.57 -1.59 -19.28
N PHE A 78 10.09 -1.87 -20.50
CA PHE A 78 10.63 -2.98 -21.27
C PHE A 78 12.07 -2.58 -21.58
N VAL A 79 13.01 -3.10 -20.79
CA VAL A 79 14.39 -3.16 -21.25
C VAL A 79 14.35 -4.25 -22.30
N SER A 80 14.31 -3.85 -23.57
CA SER A 80 14.54 -4.75 -24.69
C SER A 80 15.91 -5.38 -24.43
N LYS A 81 15.91 -6.60 -23.91
CA LYS A 81 17.12 -7.39 -23.78
C LYS A 81 17.45 -7.82 -25.21
N SER A 82 18.14 -6.97 -25.97
CA SER A 82 18.87 -7.42 -27.15
C SER A 82 19.86 -8.46 -26.64
N ARG A 83 19.53 -9.72 -26.90
CA ARG A 83 20.49 -10.82 -26.89
C ARG A 83 21.10 -10.92 -28.28
#